data_AF-C3Z476-F1
#
_entry.id   AF-C3Z476-F1
#
_cell.length_a   1.000
_cell.length_b   1.000
_cell.length_c   1.000
_cell.angle_alpha   90.00
_cell.angle_beta   90.00
_cell.angle_gamma   90.00
#
_symmetry.space_group_name_H-M   'P 1'
#
loop_
_entity.id
_entity.type
_entity.pdbx_description
1 polymer ?
#
loop_
_entity_poly.entity_id
_entity_poly.type
_entity_poly.pdbx_seq_one_letter_code
_entity_poly.pdbx_strand_id
1 'polypeptide(L)'
;LQLQLTEGLNDVIVCNIMDASHVFVQQHIHPTFPALATLDHCMAICYADQTLVPGVPKPVDIGVICVAPSPMLGAYCRAEVREVMEDTDSVVVKFCDYGGYYHVPRDVLRQIRSDFMTLPFQAVECYMANIAPLEGIFSIEATGLVEELTQGMVTQVNVVGYSTEGCPLVHLYSTQG
;
A
#
# COMPACT_ATOMS: atom_id res chain seq x y z
N LEU A 1 4.84 -12.98 2.09
CA LEU A 1 5.55 -11.70 2.30
C LEU A 1 4.65 -10.62 2.89
N GLN A 2 3.35 -10.66 2.63
CA GLN A 2 2.37 -9.71 3.17
C GLN A 2 2.19 -9.86 4.70
N LEU A 3 2.26 -8.75 5.45
CA LEU A 3 1.82 -8.72 6.85
C LEU A 3 0.31 -8.91 6.95
N GLN A 4 -0.14 -9.52 8.03
CA GLN A 4 -1.53 -9.80 8.31
C GLN A 4 -1.94 -9.13 9.62
N LEU A 5 -3.15 -8.58 9.63
CA LEU A 5 -3.78 -8.17 10.88
C LEU A 5 -4.13 -9.43 11.69
N THR A 6 -3.92 -9.37 13.00
CA THR A 6 -4.26 -10.47 13.91
C THR A 6 -5.74 -10.43 14.29
N GLU A 7 -6.28 -11.56 14.75
CA GLU A 7 -7.63 -11.60 15.32
C GLU A 7 -7.70 -10.68 16.55
N GLY A 8 -8.70 -9.78 16.57
CA GLY A 8 -8.89 -8.78 17.62
C GLY A 8 -8.42 -7.38 17.24
N LEU A 9 -8.16 -6.55 18.25
CA LEU A 9 -7.74 -5.16 18.09
C LEU A 9 -6.24 -5.07 17.75
N ASN A 10 -5.92 -4.35 16.68
CA ASN A 10 -4.56 -4.06 16.26
C ASN A 10 -4.33 -2.55 16.28
N ASP A 11 -3.29 -2.09 16.97
CA ASP A 11 -2.89 -0.68 16.92
C ASP A 11 -2.14 -0.40 15.60
N VAL A 12 -2.68 0.52 14.80
CA VAL A 12 -2.20 0.81 13.45
C VAL A 12 -2.20 2.30 13.14
N ILE A 13 -1.47 2.66 12.10
CA ILE A 13 -1.53 3.99 11.47
C ILE A 13 -2.15 3.82 10.09
N VAL A 14 -3.12 4.67 9.73
CA VAL A 14 -3.63 4.73 8.37
C VAL A 14 -2.59 5.44 7.50
N CYS A 15 -1.99 4.70 6.57
CA CYS A 15 -0.88 5.17 5.74
C CYS A 15 -1.32 5.65 4.35
N ASN A 16 -2.49 5.21 3.87
CA ASN A 16 -3.07 5.64 2.61
C ASN A 16 -4.59 5.46 2.63
N ILE A 17 -5.32 6.35 1.97
CA ILE A 17 -6.78 6.35 1.87
C ILE A 17 -7.11 6.49 0.38
N MET A 18 -7.85 5.52 -0.16
CA MET A 18 -8.36 5.56 -1.53
C MET A 18 -9.74 6.21 -1.58
N ASP A 19 -10.59 5.85 -0.63
CA ASP A 19 -11.90 6.43 -0.37
C ASP A 19 -12.32 6.17 1.08
N ALA A 20 -13.50 6.64 1.48
CA ALA A 20 -14.00 6.50 2.85
C ALA A 20 -14.11 5.05 3.36
N SER A 21 -14.10 4.05 2.47
CA SER A 21 -14.10 2.63 2.82
C SER A 21 -12.81 1.90 2.55
N HIS A 22 -11.99 2.35 1.60
CA HIS A 22 -10.81 1.62 1.17
C HIS A 22 -9.55 2.31 1.68
N VAL A 23 -8.89 1.67 2.65
CA VAL A 23 -7.73 2.24 3.36
C VAL A 23 -6.58 1.24 3.44
N PHE A 24 -5.38 1.76 3.69
CA PHE A 24 -4.19 0.98 3.96
C PHE A 24 -3.65 1.30 5.34
N VAL A 25 -3.26 0.28 6.09
CA VAL A 25 -2.77 0.42 7.46
C VAL A 25 -1.39 -0.17 7.65
N GLN A 26 -0.60 0.43 8.53
CA GLN A 26 0.70 -0.07 8.98
C GLN A 26 0.65 -0.40 10.48
N GLN A 27 1.20 -1.56 10.85
CA GLN A 27 1.31 -1.97 12.25
C GLN A 27 2.57 -1.37 12.89
N HIS A 28 2.49 -0.13 13.37
CA HIS A 28 3.65 0.63 13.86
C HIS A 28 4.40 0.00 15.07
N ILE A 29 3.74 -0.89 15.81
CA ILE A 29 4.33 -1.69 16.90
C ILE A 29 4.87 -3.06 16.46
N HIS A 30 4.71 -3.43 15.19
CA HIS A 30 5.23 -4.70 14.68
C HIS A 30 6.76 -4.68 14.65
N PRO A 31 7.46 -5.79 14.99
CA PRO A 31 8.92 -5.83 15.05
C PRO A 31 9.65 -5.43 13.75
N THR A 32 8.96 -5.51 12.60
CA THR A 32 9.53 -5.16 11.29
C THR A 32 9.37 -3.68 10.94
N PHE A 33 8.45 -2.96 11.58
CA PHE A 33 8.14 -1.58 11.23
C PHE A 33 9.37 -0.66 11.29
N PRO A 34 10.24 -0.73 12.33
CA PRO A 34 11.45 0.10 12.37
C PRO A 34 12.44 -0.16 11.22
N ALA A 35 12.42 -1.35 10.62
CA ALA A 35 13.30 -1.71 9.51
C ALA A 35 12.87 -1.07 8.18
N LEU A 36 11.64 -0.54 8.08
CA LEU A 36 11.15 0.14 6.88
C LEU A 36 12.02 1.36 6.54
N ALA A 37 12.36 2.19 7.53
CA ALA A 37 13.20 3.37 7.31
C ALA A 37 14.60 3.01 6.78
N THR A 38 15.15 1.86 7.21
CA THR A 38 16.43 1.37 6.70
C THR A 38 16.28 0.87 5.25
N LEU A 39 15.19 0.17 4.95
CA LEU A 39 14.87 -0.23 3.58
C LEU A 39 14.74 0.99 2.66
N ASP A 40 14.00 2.02 3.06
CA ASP A 40 13.82 3.24 2.26
C ASP A 40 15.16 3.89 1.93
N HIS A 41 16.04 4.00 2.93
CA HIS A 41 17.38 4.56 2.76
C HIS A 41 18.21 3.74 1.78
N CYS A 42 18.21 2.41 1.92
CA CYS A 42 18.93 1.52 1.01
C CYS A 42 18.35 1.56 -0.41
N MET A 43 17.02 1.64 -0.57
CA MET A 43 16.36 1.77 -1.87
C MET A 43 16.71 3.11 -2.52
N ALA A 44 16.67 4.21 -1.78
CA ALA A 44 17.05 5.53 -2.30
C ALA A 44 18.47 5.53 -2.88
N ILE A 45 19.41 4.85 -2.24
CA ILE A 45 20.78 4.70 -2.75
C ILE A 45 20.83 3.77 -3.98
N CYS A 46 20.21 2.59 -3.90
CA CYS A 46 20.34 1.56 -4.93
C CYS A 46 19.61 1.90 -6.24
N TYR A 47 18.54 2.69 -6.17
CA TYR A 47 17.73 3.11 -7.31
C TYR A 47 17.93 4.59 -7.67
N ALA A 48 18.98 5.24 -7.14
CA ALA A 48 19.31 6.64 -7.48
C ALA A 48 19.63 6.82 -8.97
N ASP A 49 20.38 5.87 -9.55
CA ASP A 49 20.70 5.86 -10.98
C ASP A 49 19.96 4.72 -11.69
N GLN A 50 18.88 5.11 -12.36
CA GLN A 50 18.00 4.21 -13.09
C GLN A 50 18.64 3.55 -14.32
N THR A 51 19.77 4.08 -14.80
CA THR A 51 20.47 3.52 -15.97
C THR A 51 21.29 2.29 -15.61
N LEU A 52 21.64 2.14 -14.33
CA LEU A 52 22.41 1.02 -13.80
C LEU A 52 21.53 -0.13 -13.30
N VAL A 53 20.21 0.08 -13.21
CA VAL A 53 19.26 -0.91 -12.70
C VAL A 53 18.46 -1.49 -13.87
N PRO A 54 18.41 -2.83 -14.01
CA PRO A 54 17.60 -3.46 -15.04
C PRO A 54 16.10 -3.14 -14.92
N GLY A 55 15.46 -2.85 -16.05
CA GLY A 55 14.01 -2.81 -16.16
C GLY A 55 13.39 -4.20 -15.97
N VAL A 56 12.09 -4.23 -15.65
CA VAL A 56 11.35 -5.50 -15.57
C VAL A 56 11.21 -6.10 -16.98
N PRO A 57 11.55 -7.39 -17.20
CA PRO A 57 11.42 -8.03 -18.52
C PRO A 57 9.97 -8.01 -19.04
N LYS A 58 9.82 -8.08 -20.38
CA LYS A 58 8.52 -8.23 -21.04
C LYS A 58 8.29 -9.72 -21.37
N PRO A 59 7.06 -10.26 -21.25
CA PRO A 59 5.87 -9.62 -20.68
C PRO A 59 6.00 -9.44 -19.16
N VAL A 60 5.22 -8.50 -18.61
CA VAL A 60 5.12 -8.29 -17.16
C VAL A 60 3.82 -8.95 -16.71
N ASP A 61 3.91 -9.83 -15.71
CA ASP A 61 2.74 -10.54 -15.18
C ASP A 61 2.17 -9.82 -13.95
N ILE A 62 0.86 -10.00 -13.73
CA ILE A 62 0.19 -9.58 -12.50
C ILE A 62 0.79 -10.35 -11.30
N GLY A 63 0.99 -9.66 -10.18
CA GLY A 63 1.61 -10.18 -8.97
C GLY A 63 3.14 -10.10 -8.95
N VAL A 64 3.78 -9.64 -10.03
CA VAL A 64 5.23 -9.38 -10.04
C VAL A 64 5.56 -8.28 -9.05
N ILE A 65 6.52 -8.57 -8.16
CA ILE A 65 7.10 -7.58 -7.26
C ILE A 65 8.26 -6.90 -7.96
N CYS A 66 8.21 -5.57 -7.99
CA CYS A 66 9.17 -4.70 -8.65
C CYS A 66 9.43 -3.44 -7.80
N VAL A 67 10.15 -2.50 -8.39
CA VAL A 67 10.36 -1.17 -7.84
C VAL A 67 9.79 -0.14 -8.80
N ALA A 68 9.04 0.82 -8.28
CA ALA A 68 8.42 1.89 -9.05
C ALA A 68 8.61 3.24 -8.35
N PRO A 69 8.68 4.35 -9.11
CA PRO A 69 8.70 5.68 -8.53
C PRO A 69 7.33 6.02 -7.93
N SER A 70 7.32 6.44 -6.66
CA SER A 70 6.13 6.95 -5.98
C SER A 70 6.06 8.47 -6.14
N PRO A 71 5.04 9.00 -6.86
CA PRO A 71 4.87 10.45 -6.98
C PRO A 71 4.50 11.10 -5.65
N MET A 72 3.87 10.35 -4.73
CA MET A 72 3.50 10.82 -3.40
C MET A 72 4.73 11.01 -2.51
N LEU A 73 5.69 10.09 -2.58
CA LEU A 73 6.86 10.09 -1.69
C LEU A 73 8.11 10.72 -2.32
N GLY A 74 8.10 10.95 -3.64
CA GLY A 74 9.29 11.39 -4.38
C GLY A 74 10.44 10.38 -4.30
N ALA A 75 10.14 9.11 -4.10
CA ALA A 75 11.10 8.04 -3.84
C ALA A 75 10.73 6.75 -4.60
N TYR A 76 11.69 5.84 -4.73
CA TYR A 76 11.44 4.50 -5.27
C TYR A 76 10.94 3.58 -4.15
N CYS A 77 9.85 2.88 -4.41
CA CYS A 77 9.20 2.02 -3.43
C CYS A 77 9.03 0.61 -3.98
N ARG A 78 8.91 -0.38 -3.09
CA ARG A 78 8.50 -1.73 -3.48
C ARG A 78 7.06 -1.68 -3.96
N ALA A 79 6.81 -2.31 -5.08
CA ALA A 79 5.53 -2.27 -5.78
C ALA A 79 5.15 -3.65 -6.28
N GLU A 80 3.86 -3.92 -6.35
CA GLU A 80 3.29 -5.12 -6.96
C GLU A 80 2.47 -4.73 -8.18
N VAL A 81 2.69 -5.39 -9.31
CA VAL A 81 1.88 -5.19 -10.51
C VAL A 81 0.49 -5.76 -10.29
N ARG A 82 -0.54 -4.93 -10.47
CA ARG A 82 -1.95 -5.29 -10.23
C ARG A 82 -2.75 -5.35 -11.50
N GLU A 83 -2.45 -4.50 -12.47
CA GLU A 83 -3.07 -4.52 -13.80
C GLU A 83 -2.02 -4.19 -14.88
N VAL A 84 -2.22 -4.72 -16.08
CA VAL A 84 -1.36 -4.49 -17.24
C VAL A 84 -2.23 -3.99 -18.40
N MET A 85 -1.91 -2.82 -18.94
CA MET A 85 -2.58 -2.20 -20.07
C MET A 85 -1.66 -2.24 -21.28
N GLU A 86 -1.84 -3.26 -22.13
CA GLU A 86 -0.96 -3.51 -23.28
C GLU A 86 -1.03 -2.41 -24.35
N ASP A 87 -2.20 -1.79 -24.52
CA ASP A 87 -2.48 -0.75 -25.51
C ASP A 87 -1.70 0.54 -25.27
N THR A 88 -1.47 0.88 -24.00
CA THR A 88 -0.78 2.10 -23.56
C THR A 88 0.64 1.84 -23.04
N ASP A 89 1.11 0.59 -23.07
CA ASP A 89 2.36 0.15 -22.45
C ASP A 89 2.52 0.61 -20.99
N SER A 90 1.46 0.46 -20.20
CA SER A 90 1.39 0.93 -18.82
C SER A 90 0.86 -0.14 -17.85
N VAL A 91 1.04 0.08 -16.56
CA VAL A 91 0.58 -0.82 -15.50
C VAL A 91 -0.10 -0.04 -14.37
N VAL A 92 -0.95 -0.73 -13.60
CA VAL A 92 -1.34 -0.28 -12.26
C VAL A 92 -0.47 -1.04 -11.26
N VAL A 93 0.18 -0.31 -10.36
CA VAL A 93 0.95 -0.89 -9.26
C VAL A 93 0.33 -0.57 -7.91
N LYS A 94 0.51 -1.48 -6.95
CA LYS A 94 0.22 -1.23 -5.53
C LYS A 94 1.52 -1.09 -4.75
N PHE A 95 1.70 -0.02 -3.99
CA PHE A 95 2.91 0.12 -3.16
C PHE A 95 2.82 -0.79 -1.94
N CYS A 96 3.80 -1.67 -1.80
CA CYS A 96 3.79 -2.74 -0.81
C CYS A 96 3.92 -2.21 0.63
N ASP A 97 4.60 -1.07 0.80
CA ASP A 97 4.91 -0.54 2.13
C ASP A 97 4.06 0.65 2.52
N TYR A 98 3.51 1.37 1.54
CA TYR A 98 2.79 2.62 1.76
C TYR A 98 1.35 2.60 1.24
N GLY A 99 0.94 1.50 0.61
CA GLY A 99 -0.41 1.35 0.08
C GLY A 99 -0.71 2.22 -1.14
N GLY A 100 -1.97 2.17 -1.55
CA GLY A 100 -2.48 2.90 -2.70
C GLY A 100 -2.14 2.25 -4.03
N TYR A 101 -2.94 2.60 -5.04
CA TYR A 101 -2.84 2.12 -6.41
C TYR A 101 -2.45 3.27 -7.35
N TYR A 102 -1.49 3.04 -8.22
CA TYR A 102 -0.95 4.08 -9.10
C TYR A 102 -0.76 3.56 -10.51
N HIS A 103 -1.25 4.35 -11.47
CA HIS A 103 -0.99 4.15 -12.90
C HIS A 103 0.40 4.67 -13.24
N VAL A 104 1.25 3.83 -13.81
CA VAL A 104 2.60 4.20 -14.22
C VAL A 104 2.96 3.59 -15.58
N PRO A 105 3.80 4.26 -16.39
CA PRO A 105 4.39 3.65 -17.57
C PRO A 105 5.18 2.38 -17.20
N ARG A 106 5.12 1.33 -18.03
CA ARG A 106 5.83 0.08 -17.70
C ARG A 106 7.35 0.23 -17.70
N ASP A 107 7.88 1.16 -18.49
CA ASP A 107 9.32 1.41 -18.62
C ASP A 107 9.96 2.06 -17.39
N VAL A 108 9.16 2.61 -16.47
CA VAL A 108 9.67 3.12 -15.17
C VAL A 108 9.85 2.03 -14.13
N LEU A 109 9.34 0.81 -14.38
CA LEU A 109 9.52 -0.29 -13.45
C LEU A 109 10.97 -0.78 -13.46
N ARG A 110 11.48 -1.13 -12.28
CA ARG A 110 12.80 -1.74 -12.09
C ARG A 110 12.69 -3.08 -11.40
N GLN A 111 13.61 -3.97 -11.71
CA GLN A 111 13.72 -5.25 -11.00
C GLN A 111 14.06 -5.00 -9.54
N ILE A 112 13.38 -5.71 -8.65
CA ILE A 112 13.68 -5.64 -7.22
C ILE A 112 14.89 -6.50 -6.90
N ARG A 113 15.84 -5.94 -6.13
CA ARG A 113 16.92 -6.72 -5.54
C ARG A 113 16.37 -7.70 -4.51
N SER A 114 16.86 -8.93 -4.52
CA SER A 114 16.35 -10.01 -3.66
C SER A 114 16.51 -9.74 -2.16
N ASP A 115 17.51 -8.97 -1.74
CA ASP A 115 17.71 -8.57 -0.34
C ASP A 115 16.58 -7.67 0.16
N PHE A 116 15.98 -6.85 -0.71
CA PHE A 116 14.81 -6.01 -0.37
C PHE A 116 13.49 -6.80 -0.26
N MET A 117 13.50 -8.11 -0.55
CA MET A 117 12.36 -9.00 -0.37
C MET A 117 12.30 -9.67 1.01
N THR A 118 13.29 -9.42 1.86
CA THR A 118 13.38 -10.05 3.19
C THR A 118 12.48 -9.40 4.24
N LEU A 119 12.25 -8.08 4.12
CA LEU A 119 11.29 -7.37 4.95
C LEU A 119 9.86 -7.70 4.49
N PRO A 120 8.92 -8.07 5.38
CA PRO A 120 7.52 -8.18 5.01
C PRO A 120 6.96 -6.88 4.40
N PHE A 121 5.90 -6.95 3.61
CA PHE A 121 5.23 -5.76 3.08
C PHE A 121 4.47 -5.06 4.20
N GLN A 122 4.75 -3.77 4.40
CA GLN A 122 4.31 -3.06 5.61
C GLN A 122 2.89 -2.51 5.52
N ALA A 123 2.35 -2.26 4.32
CA ALA A 123 0.98 -1.79 4.15
C ALA A 123 0.02 -2.98 4.02
N VAL A 124 -1.02 -3.00 4.85
CA VAL A 124 -2.14 -3.94 4.77
C VAL A 124 -3.34 -3.21 4.21
N GLU A 125 -3.84 -3.68 3.07
CA GLU A 125 -5.05 -3.18 2.44
C GLU A 125 -6.28 -3.65 3.19
N CYS A 126 -7.20 -2.74 3.49
CA CYS A 126 -8.39 -3.01 4.29
C CYS A 126 -9.61 -2.29 3.72
N TYR A 127 -10.79 -2.86 3.98
CA TYR A 127 -12.08 -2.25 3.67
C TYR A 127 -12.89 -2.02 4.95
N MET A 128 -13.45 -0.83 5.12
CA MET A 128 -14.33 -0.50 6.23
C MET A 128 -15.62 -1.31 6.13
N ALA A 129 -15.92 -2.07 7.18
CA ALA A 129 -17.10 -2.91 7.23
C ALA A 129 -18.37 -2.09 7.50
N ASN A 130 -19.48 -2.54 6.90
CA ASN A 130 -20.83 -2.01 7.12
C ASN A 130 -21.04 -0.54 6.71
N ILE A 131 -20.21 -0.01 5.82
CA ILE A 131 -20.44 1.28 5.18
C ILE A 131 -20.55 1.12 3.67
N ALA A 132 -21.32 2.00 3.04
CA ALA A 132 -21.49 2.06 1.60
C ALA A 132 -21.75 3.51 1.19
N PRO A 133 -21.38 3.90 -0.03
CA PRO A 133 -21.69 5.24 -0.53
C PRO A 133 -23.18 5.42 -0.75
N LEU A 134 -23.67 6.65 -0.57
CA LEU A 134 -25.08 6.99 -0.83
C LEU A 134 -25.43 6.93 -2.32
N GLU A 135 -24.51 7.35 -3.19
CA GLU A 135 -24.72 7.48 -4.63
C GLU A 135 -23.64 6.73 -5.45
N GLY A 136 -23.41 5.47 -5.11
CA GLY A 136 -22.52 4.56 -5.86
C GLY A 136 -21.01 4.75 -5.61
N ILE A 137 -20.53 5.98 -5.45
CA ILE A 137 -19.15 6.30 -5.02
C ILE A 137 -19.15 7.16 -3.76
N PHE A 138 -18.12 7.03 -2.93
CA PHE A 138 -17.99 7.87 -1.74
C PHE A 138 -17.71 9.31 -2.15
N SER A 139 -18.35 10.25 -1.46
CA SER A 139 -18.12 11.67 -1.71
C SER A 139 -16.75 12.10 -1.18
N ILE A 140 -16.25 13.24 -1.66
CA ILE A 140 -14.99 13.82 -1.18
C ILE A 140 -15.11 14.16 0.30
N GLU A 141 -16.28 14.62 0.75
CA GLU A 141 -16.55 14.93 2.16
C GLU A 141 -16.47 13.67 3.04
N ALA A 142 -17.02 12.54 2.57
CA ALA A 142 -16.93 11.28 3.30
C ALA A 142 -15.47 10.81 3.42
N THR A 143 -14.69 10.92 2.34
CA THR A 143 -13.27 10.54 2.34
C THR A 143 -12.44 11.50 3.21
N GLY A 144 -12.67 12.81 3.10
CA GLY A 144 -11.99 13.83 3.89
C GLY A 144 -12.28 13.70 5.40
N LEU A 145 -13.47 13.23 5.78
CA LEU A 145 -13.77 12.91 7.18
C LEU A 145 -12.90 11.75 7.70
N VAL A 146 -12.67 10.71 6.90
CA VAL A 146 -11.77 9.61 7.28
C VAL A 146 -10.33 10.11 7.39
N GLU A 147 -9.88 10.97 6.48
CA GLU A 147 -8.58 11.63 6.58
C GLU A 147 -8.45 12.42 7.88
N GLU A 148 -9.40 13.31 8.19
CA GLU A 148 -9.39 14.11 9.42
C GLU A 148 -9.35 13.25 10.69
N LEU A 149 -10.13 12.17 10.71
CA LEU A 149 -10.24 11.27 11.86
C LEU A 149 -9.07 10.30 12.02
N THR A 150 -8.10 10.26 11.09
CA THR A 150 -7.02 9.27 11.10
C THR A 150 -5.62 9.86 10.91
N GLN A 151 -5.52 11.04 10.31
CA GLN A 151 -4.25 11.64 9.94
C GLN A 151 -3.36 11.89 11.17
N GLY A 152 -2.15 11.32 11.14
CA GLY A 152 -1.14 11.52 12.19
C GLY A 152 -1.50 10.86 13.53
N MET A 153 -2.51 9.98 13.55
CA MET A 153 -2.98 9.33 14.78
C MET A 153 -2.72 7.83 14.76
N VAL A 154 -2.53 7.28 15.96
CA VAL A 154 -2.64 5.85 16.19
C VAL A 154 -4.13 5.52 16.33
N THR A 155 -4.57 4.55 15.53
CA THR A 155 -5.94 4.06 15.46
C THR A 155 -5.97 2.58 15.83
N GLN A 156 -7.14 2.06 16.17
CA GLN A 156 -7.34 0.63 16.37
C GLN A 156 -8.17 0.05 15.23
N VAL A 157 -7.72 -1.05 14.64
CA VAL A 157 -8.51 -1.83 13.69
C VAL A 157 -8.93 -3.15 14.32
N ASN A 158 -10.21 -3.46 14.21
CA ASN A 158 -10.75 -4.79 14.50
C ASN A 158 -11.14 -5.47 13.19
N VAL A 159 -10.58 -6.65 12.92
CA VAL A 159 -10.96 -7.45 11.76
C VAL A 159 -12.29 -8.15 12.04
N VAL A 160 -13.30 -7.88 11.24
CA VAL A 160 -14.66 -8.45 11.38
C VAL A 160 -15.02 -9.45 10.28
N GLY A 161 -14.17 -9.58 9.27
CA GLY A 161 -14.34 -10.53 8.18
C GLY A 161 -13.30 -10.31 7.08
N TYR A 162 -13.54 -10.95 5.94
CA TYR A 162 -12.69 -10.84 4.76
C TYR A 162 -13.55 -10.72 3.51
N SER A 163 -13.09 -9.94 2.53
CA SER A 163 -13.69 -9.90 1.20
C SER A 163 -13.48 -11.23 0.46
N THR A 164 -14.16 -11.40 -0.68
CA THR A 164 -13.95 -12.56 -1.57
C THR A 164 -12.52 -12.66 -2.09
N GLU A 165 -11.80 -11.54 -2.13
CA GLU A 165 -10.39 -11.46 -2.56
C GLU A 165 -9.41 -11.63 -1.39
N GLY A 166 -9.92 -11.85 -0.18
CA GLY A 166 -9.11 -12.07 1.02
C GLY A 166 -8.64 -10.78 1.71
N CYS A 167 -9.15 -9.61 1.32
CA CYS A 167 -8.82 -8.35 2.01
C CYS A 167 -9.62 -8.23 3.32
N PRO A 168 -8.99 -7.87 4.45
CA PRO A 168 -9.67 -7.64 5.72
C PRO A 168 -10.82 -6.63 5.61
N LEU A 169 -11.98 -7.02 6.14
CA LEU A 169 -13.08 -6.11 6.46
C LEU A 169 -12.90 -5.66 7.91
N VAL A 170 -12.82 -4.36 8.16
CA VAL A 170 -12.41 -3.79 9.45
C VAL A 170 -13.40 -2.77 10.01
N HIS A 171 -13.48 -2.69 11.33
CA HIS A 171 -13.91 -1.46 12.02
C HIS A 171 -12.68 -0.69 12.46
N LEU A 172 -12.65 0.60 12.14
CA LEU A 172 -11.57 1.52 12.53
C LEU A 172 -12.06 2.43 13.65
N TYR A 173 -11.29 2.50 14.73
CA TYR A 173 -11.59 3.30 15.91
C TYR A 173 -10.49 4.34 16.10
N SER A 174 -10.89 5.60 16.27
CA SER A 174 -9.99 6.63 16.77
C SER A 174 -9.73 6.38 18.25
N THR A 175 -8.49 6.57 18.69
CA THR A 175 -8.12 6.52 20.11
C THR A 175 -8.44 7.82 20.85
N GLN A 176 -8.93 8.85 20.13
CA GLN A 176 -9.47 10.06 20.73
C GLN A 176 -11.00 9.93 20.87
N GLY A 177 -11.44 9.50 22.05
CA GLY A 177 -12.85 9.38 22.44
C GLY A 177 -13.00 9.22 23.94
#